data_AF-A0A848B4K0-F1
#
_entry.id   AF-A0A848B4K0-F1
#
_cell.length_a   1.000
_cell.length_b   1.000
_cell.length_c   1.000
_cell.angle_alpha   90.00
_cell.angle_beta   90.00
_cell.angle_gamma   90.00
#
_symmetry.space_group_name_H-M   'P 1'
#
loop_
_entity.id
_entity.type
_entity.pdbx_description
1 polymer ?
#
loop_
_entity_poly.entity_id
_entity_poly.type
_entity_poly.pdbx_seq_one_letter_code
_entity_poly.pdbx_strand_id
1 'polypeptide(L)'
;MNYRTIITKYLKTTTGQELKVEVYYSKGGANYLAGGTIQRGYWLSVQPVSRSVSNGLRSESFTLGSGVKYFLKETRADRRGGKTEREAVKLAADRERLLIKEVCLREKLELAA
;
A
#
# COMPACT_ATOMS: atom_id res chain seq x y z
N MET A 1 -2.83 6.32 -16.07
CA MET A 1 -2.62 5.95 -14.65
C MET A 1 -3.96 5.67 -13.98
N ASN A 2 -4.18 4.42 -13.53
CA ASN A 2 -5.42 4.00 -12.83
C ASN A 2 -5.32 4.09 -11.30
N TYR A 3 -4.21 4.61 -10.77
CA TYR A 3 -4.00 4.77 -9.34
C TYR A 3 -3.48 6.19 -9.03
N ARG A 4 -3.86 6.72 -7.86
CA ARG A 4 -3.32 7.96 -7.29
C ARG A 4 -2.93 7.72 -5.84
N THR A 5 -1.67 7.93 -5.53
CA THR A 5 -1.14 7.90 -4.16
C THR A 5 -1.60 9.13 -3.37
N ILE A 6 -1.98 8.90 -2.11
CA ILE A 6 -2.43 9.94 -1.17
C ILE A 6 -1.42 10.10 -0.06
N ILE A 7 -1.01 8.98 0.54
CA ILE A 7 -0.03 8.92 1.61
C ILE A 7 0.91 7.76 1.29
N THR A 8 2.22 7.99 1.44
CA THR A 8 3.22 6.93 1.42
C THR A 8 4.18 7.12 2.57
N LYS A 9 4.46 6.04 3.29
CA LYS A 9 5.46 5.97 4.35
C LYS A 9 6.36 4.77 4.06
N TYR A 10 7.62 4.90 4.44
CA TYR A 10 8.59 3.81 4.39
C TYR A 10 9.09 3.59 5.81
N LEU A 11 8.95 2.35 6.29
CA LEU A 11 9.46 1.93 7.59
C LEU A 11 10.70 1.06 7.35
N LYS A 12 11.79 1.33 8.06
CA LYS A 12 13.00 0.52 7.93
C LYS A 12 12.80 -0.82 8.62
N THR A 13 13.30 -1.89 8.00
CA THR A 13 13.41 -3.21 8.63
C THR A 13 14.87 -3.53 8.96
N THR A 14 15.09 -4.53 9.79
CA THR A 14 16.43 -4.98 10.18
C THR A 14 17.22 -5.65 9.05
N THR A 15 16.54 -6.13 7.99
CA THR A 15 17.12 -6.95 6.91
C THR A 15 17.49 -6.13 5.66
N GLY A 16 17.56 -4.80 5.76
CA GLY A 16 17.90 -3.91 4.64
C GLY A 16 16.75 -3.66 3.66
N GLN A 17 15.61 -4.33 3.84
CA GLN A 17 14.36 -4.00 3.15
C GLN A 17 13.63 -2.85 3.84
N GLU A 18 12.74 -2.17 3.11
CA GLU A 18 11.80 -1.20 3.69
C GLU A 18 10.38 -1.73 3.58
N LEU A 19 9.55 -1.43 4.56
CA LEU A 19 8.11 -1.68 4.51
C LEU A 19 7.41 -0.43 4.02
N LYS A 20 6.87 -0.48 2.80
CA LYS A 20 6.09 0.59 2.20
C LYS A 20 4.64 0.49 2.65
N VAL A 21 4.17 1.53 3.34
CA VAL A 21 2.77 1.70 3.71
C VAL A 21 2.18 2.79 2.83
N GLU A 22 1.22 2.44 2.00
CA GLU A 22 0.64 3.33 1.00
C GLU A 22 -0.89 3.37 1.09
N VAL A 23 -1.45 4.57 1.17
CA VAL A 23 -2.88 4.82 0.94
C VAL A 23 -3.03 5.40 -0.47
N TYR A 24 -3.85 4.76 -1.30
CA TYR A 24 -4.06 5.18 -2.67
C TYR A 24 -5.52 5.02 -3.10
N TYR A 25 -5.92 5.79 -4.10
CA TYR A 25 -7.15 5.59 -4.84
C TYR A 25 -6.87 4.73 -6.08
N SER A 26 -7.75 3.77 -6.36
CA SER A 26 -7.75 2.96 -7.59
C SER A 26 -9.04 3.16 -8.36
N LYS A 27 -8.93 3.32 -9.68
CA LYS A 27 -10.09 3.29 -10.60
C LYS A 27 -10.75 1.90 -10.70
N GLY A 28 -10.18 0.90 -10.04
CA GLY A 28 -10.58 -0.50 -10.17
C GLY A 28 -10.13 -1.08 -11.50
N GLY A 29 -10.60 -2.29 -11.80
CA GLY A 29 -10.28 -2.97 -13.06
C GLY A 29 -10.41 -4.49 -12.93
N ALA A 30 -9.90 -5.21 -13.93
CA ALA A 30 -9.81 -6.67 -13.86
C ALA A 30 -8.54 -7.10 -13.11
N ASN A 31 -8.68 -8.08 -12.22
CA ASN A 31 -7.55 -8.79 -11.63
C ASN A 31 -7.20 -9.98 -12.53
N TYR A 32 -6.23 -9.77 -13.42
CA TYR A 32 -5.84 -10.81 -14.40
C TYR A 32 -5.09 -12.00 -13.79
N LEU A 33 -4.50 -11.86 -12.59
CA LEU A 33 -3.72 -12.94 -11.96
C LEU A 33 -4.60 -13.94 -11.21
N ALA A 34 -5.54 -13.45 -10.40
CA ALA A 34 -6.39 -14.31 -9.57
C ALA A 34 -7.81 -14.52 -10.16
N GLY A 35 -8.14 -13.85 -11.27
CA GLY A 35 -9.51 -13.71 -11.74
C GLY A 35 -10.31 -12.72 -10.88
N GLY A 36 -11.31 -12.08 -11.48
CA GLY A 36 -12.25 -11.19 -10.78
C GLY A 36 -11.98 -9.70 -10.97
N THR A 37 -12.68 -8.87 -10.17
CA THR A 37 -12.69 -7.41 -10.28
C THR A 37 -12.04 -6.74 -9.09
N ILE A 38 -11.09 -5.83 -9.33
CA ILE A 38 -10.55 -4.92 -8.34
C ILE A 38 -11.57 -3.80 -8.11
N GLN A 39 -12.08 -3.71 -6.88
CA GLN A 39 -13.04 -2.67 -6.49
C GLN A 39 -12.43 -1.27 -6.63
N ARG A 40 -13.25 -0.35 -7.16
CA ARG A 40 -12.91 1.04 -7.33
C ARG A 40 -13.06 1.79 -6.01
N GLY A 41 -12.01 2.48 -5.58
CA GLY A 41 -12.04 3.20 -4.31
C GLY A 41 -10.67 3.36 -3.67
N TYR A 42 -10.67 3.61 -2.37
CA TYR A 42 -9.47 3.80 -1.56
C TYR A 42 -8.99 2.47 -0.97
N TRP A 43 -7.68 2.29 -0.99
CA TRP A 43 -6.98 1.10 -0.54
C TRP A 43 -5.81 1.49 0.37
N LEU A 44 -5.51 0.62 1.32
CA LEU A 44 -4.28 0.62 2.11
C LEU A 44 -3.44 -0.59 1.68
N SER A 45 -2.19 -0.37 1.31
CA SER A 45 -1.23 -1.41 0.97
C SER A 45 -0.05 -1.34 1.90
N VAL A 46 0.36 -2.50 2.40
CA VAL A 46 1.57 -2.70 3.20
C VAL A 46 2.43 -3.72 2.48
N GLN A 47 3.59 -3.30 1.98
CA GLN A 47 4.39 -4.13 1.08
C GLN A 47 5.88 -4.02 1.38
N PRO A 48 6.61 -5.15 1.51
CA PRO A 48 8.07 -5.13 1.56
C PRO A 48 8.64 -4.72 0.21
N VAL A 49 9.56 -3.75 0.24
CA VAL A 49 10.22 -3.23 -0.95
C VAL A 49 11.72 -3.11 -0.71
N SER A 50 12.50 -3.39 -1.75
CA SER A 50 13.92 -3.07 -1.82
C SER A 50 14.09 -1.82 -2.66
N ARG A 51 14.78 -0.82 -2.12
CA ARG A 51 15.03 0.44 -2.83
C ARG A 51 16.51 0.60 -3.09
N SER A 52 16.84 0.88 -4.34
CA SER A 52 18.21 1.19 -4.74
C SER A 52 18.24 2.51 -5.52
N VAL A 53 19.34 3.22 -5.36
CA VAL A 53 19.64 4.41 -6.17
C VAL A 53 20.90 4.10 -6.96
N SER A 54 20.79 4.04 -8.28
CA SER A 54 21.92 3.82 -9.17
C SER A 54 21.85 4.82 -10.31
N ASN A 55 22.96 5.52 -10.58
CA ASN A 55 23.08 6.52 -11.65
C ASN A 55 21.95 7.57 -11.67
N GLY A 56 21.52 8.04 -10.50
CA GLY A 56 20.43 9.01 -10.35
C GLY A 56 19.02 8.43 -10.52
N LEU A 57 18.88 7.15 -10.89
CA LEU A 57 17.61 6.46 -11.02
C LEU A 57 17.24 5.78 -9.69
N ARG A 58 16.04 6.11 -9.18
CA ARG A 58 15.46 5.43 -8.01
C ARG A 58 14.67 4.22 -8.49
N SER A 59 15.14 3.03 -8.12
CA SER A 59 14.45 1.78 -8.41
C SER A 59 13.82 1.22 -7.14
N GLU A 60 12.57 0.79 -7.25
CA GLU A 60 11.84 0.07 -6.20
C GLU A 60 11.49 -1.32 -6.75
N SER A 61 11.86 -2.35 -6.01
CA SER A 61 11.58 -3.75 -6.36
C SER A 61 10.77 -4.40 -5.26
N PHE A 62 9.84 -5.28 -5.63
CA PHE A 62 9.01 -6.02 -4.70
C PHE A 62 8.76 -7.44 -5.21
N THR A 63 8.51 -8.36 -4.29
CA THR A 63 8.13 -9.74 -4.63
C THR A 63 6.65 -9.79 -4.97
N LEU A 64 6.30 -10.41 -6.11
CA LEU A 64 4.89 -10.60 -6.47
C LEU A 64 4.19 -11.49 -5.43
N GLY A 65 3.02 -11.07 -4.97
CA GLY A 65 2.25 -11.78 -3.95
C GLY A 65 2.70 -11.53 -2.50
N SER A 66 3.75 -10.73 -2.28
CA SER A 66 4.13 -10.28 -0.94
C SER A 66 3.30 -9.10 -0.47
N GLY A 67 3.23 -8.95 0.86
CA GLY A 67 2.47 -7.89 1.50
C GLY A 67 0.95 -8.12 1.48
N VAL A 68 0.21 -7.10 1.91
CA VAL A 68 -1.25 -7.15 2.06
C VAL A 68 -1.87 -5.85 1.54
N LYS A 69 -3.04 -5.98 0.90
CA LYS A 69 -3.89 -4.87 0.47
C LYS A 69 -5.23 -4.97 1.18
N TYR A 70 -5.69 -3.86 1.72
CA TYR A 70 -6.96 -3.75 2.41
C TYR A 70 -7.83 -2.67 1.77
N PHE A 71 -9.06 -3.02 1.46
CA PHE A 71 -10.03 -2.09 0.88
C PHE A 71 -10.61 -1.21 1.98
N LEU A 72 -10.46 0.11 1.85
CA LEU A 72 -10.90 1.06 2.86
C LEU A 72 -12.32 1.53 2.57
N LYS A 73 -12.56 2.00 1.34
CA LYS A 73 -13.83 2.65 1.01
C LYS A 73 -14.08 2.69 -0.50
N GLU A 74 -15.30 2.34 -0.89
CA GLU A 74 -15.75 2.48 -2.28
C GLU A 74 -16.05 3.94 -2.63
N THR A 75 -15.62 4.37 -3.80
CA THR A 75 -16.07 5.63 -4.40
C THR A 75 -15.81 5.63 -5.90
N ARG A 76 -16.76 6.17 -6.67
CA ARG A 76 -16.61 6.35 -8.12
C ARG A 76 -15.75 7.57 -8.45
N ALA A 77 -15.75 8.59 -7.61
CA ALA A 77 -15.06 9.84 -7.86
C ALA A 77 -13.86 10.00 -6.93
N ASP A 78 -12.72 10.26 -7.52
CA ASP A 78 -11.53 10.66 -6.78
C ASP A 78 -11.57 12.17 -6.52
N ARG A 79 -12.15 12.56 -5.40
CA ARG A 79 -12.21 13.98 -4.98
C ARG A 79 -11.12 14.25 -3.95
N ARG A 80 -10.02 14.86 -4.41
CA ARG A 80 -8.89 15.25 -3.56
C ARG A 80 -9.38 16.11 -2.39
N GLY A 81 -9.03 15.71 -1.16
CA GLY A 81 -9.43 16.41 0.07
C GLY A 81 -10.92 16.31 0.42
N GLY A 82 -11.71 15.53 -0.33
CA GLY A 82 -13.13 15.32 -0.09
C GLY A 82 -13.41 14.48 1.16
N LYS A 83 -14.68 14.44 1.58
CA LYS A 83 -15.13 13.70 2.76
C LYS A 83 -14.69 12.23 2.74
N THR A 84 -14.86 11.55 1.61
CA THR A 84 -14.51 10.13 1.45
C THR A 84 -13.01 9.87 1.57
N GLU A 85 -12.17 10.76 1.05
CA GLU A 85 -10.71 10.65 1.20
C GLU A 85 -10.32 10.77 2.68
N ARG A 86 -10.89 11.75 3.40
CA ARG A 86 -10.61 11.94 4.83
C ARG A 86 -11.06 10.75 5.66
N GLU A 87 -12.23 10.18 5.36
CA GLU A 87 -12.72 8.95 6.00
C GLU A 87 -11.79 7.77 5.71
N ALA A 88 -11.34 7.60 4.47
CA ALA A 88 -10.40 6.53 4.11
C ALA A 88 -9.06 6.67 4.85
N VAL A 89 -8.53 7.89 4.98
CA VAL A 89 -7.30 8.14 5.74
C VAL A 89 -7.47 7.82 7.23
N LYS A 90 -8.63 8.12 7.83
CA LYS A 90 -8.94 7.73 9.22
C LYS A 90 -8.97 6.20 9.38
N LEU A 91 -9.71 5.52 8.51
CA LEU A 91 -9.78 4.05 8.51
C LEU A 91 -8.41 3.40 8.29
N ALA A 92 -7.57 4.03 7.44
CA ALA A 92 -6.21 3.57 7.22
C ALA A 92 -5.38 3.67 8.49
N ALA A 93 -5.46 4.79 9.23
CA ALA A 93 -4.74 4.95 10.49
C ALA A 93 -5.14 3.89 11.54
N ASP A 94 -6.43 3.56 11.63
CA ASP A 94 -6.92 2.53 12.56
C ASP A 94 -6.41 1.12 12.22
N ARG A 95 -6.21 0.83 10.93
CA ARG A 95 -5.82 -0.50 10.43
C ARG A 95 -4.32 -0.65 10.17
N GLU A 96 -3.60 0.45 10.01
CA GLU A 96 -2.18 0.50 9.64
C GLU A 96 -1.34 -0.41 10.55
N ARG A 97 -1.48 -0.27 11.88
CA ARG A 97 -0.70 -1.04 12.85
C ARG A 97 -0.96 -2.55 12.77
N LEU A 98 -2.20 -2.95 12.50
CA LEU A 98 -2.59 -4.36 12.39
C LEU A 98 -1.98 -4.98 11.13
N LEU A 99 -2.11 -4.31 9.99
CA LEU A 99 -1.60 -4.81 8.71
C LEU A 99 -0.07 -4.83 8.68
N ILE A 100 0.59 -3.84 9.29
CA ILE A 100 2.06 -3.86 9.46
C ILE A 100 2.48 -5.11 10.23
N LYS A 101 1.84 -5.39 11.37
CA LYS A 101 2.15 -6.57 12.18
C LYS A 101 1.92 -7.88 11.41
N GLU A 102 0.83 -7.96 10.65
CA GLU A 102 0.51 -9.12 9.82
C GLU A 102 1.58 -9.37 8.75
N VAL A 103 1.99 -8.32 8.02
CA VAL A 103 3.02 -8.44 6.98
C VAL A 103 4.37 -8.78 7.59
N CYS A 104 4.75 -8.14 8.70
CA CYS A 104 5.98 -8.49 9.42
C CYS A 104 6.02 -9.97 9.82
N LEU A 105 4.91 -10.51 10.34
CA LEU A 105 4.82 -11.92 10.73
C LEU A 105 4.89 -12.86 9.51
N ARG A 106 4.14 -12.55 8.46
CA ARG A 106 4.07 -13.38 7.25
C ARG A 106 5.39 -13.43 6.49
N GLU A 107 6.06 -12.30 6.37
CA GLU A 107 7.30 -12.14 5.60
C GLU A 107 8.56 -12.34 6.47
N LYS A 108 8.38 -12.65 7.78
CA LYS A 108 9.46 -12.81 8.77
C LYS A 108 10.39 -11.59 8.85
N LEU A 109 9.79 -10.40 8.88
CA LEU A 109 10.48 -9.11 8.95
C LEU A 109 10.32 -8.48 10.33
N GLU A 110 11.38 -7.88 10.83
CA GLU A 110 11.37 -7.07 12.04
C GLU A 110 11.58 -5.60 11.68
N LEU A 111 10.77 -4.72 12.28
CA LEU A 111 10.92 -3.28 12.12
C LEU A 111 12.17 -2.83 12.89
N ALA A 112 12.98 -1.97 12.26
CA ALA A 112 14.07 -1.31 12.95
C ALA A 112 13.48 -0.28 13.93
N ALA A 113 13.95 -0.29 15.17
CA ALA A 113 13.56 0.65 16.22
C ALA A 113 14.00 2.09 15.92
#